data_AF-G3IKW7-F1
#
_entry.id   AF-G3IKW7-F1
#
_cell.length_a   1.000
_cell.length_b   1.000
_cell.length_c   1.000
_cell.angle_alpha   90.00
_cell.angle_beta   90.00
_cell.angle_gamma   90.00
#
_symmetry.space_group_name_H-M   'P 1'
#
loop_
_entity.id
_entity.type
_entity.pdbx_description
1 polymer ?
#
loop_
_entity_poly.entity_id
_entity_poly.type
_entity_poly.pdbx_seq_one_letter_code
_entity_poly.pdbx_strand_id
1 'polypeptide(L)'
;MPGLWKAIALETLLGYVSWSLYHGLGPMIYYFPMQTLELTGLELFGVAFLSPILLIIPPFWKLVNKKWTLSLLKIITVGSIASFEAPNAKLRLVVLALGVSSSLIVQAVSWWSGSGWQRYLKIWGFILGHMLLVVLRIWYTSLNPIWSYEMSNQVILTLSAIAVFDRIGTDGDYSNSEGKKPSEVTKGMASRSSWLLPGAAFGSLMFLTHWIFGEVSIISRWAVSGYPHPGPDPILFGFGYDNEGWPNLERSAQLLKQTGADFITILESDASKPFIGNNDLTTWLGEKLGFYTDFGPSTRDHTWGIMVLSRYPIVRSEHHLLPSPEGEIAPAITLTVNVSNKLVDFVVTHFGNHEWVSLLYLVL
;
A
#
# COMPACT_ATOMS: atom_id res chain seq x y z
N MET A 1 26.32 1.15 -15.96
CA MET A 1 24.86 0.99 -15.82
C MET A 1 24.37 -0.45 -15.68
N PRO A 2 24.91 -1.49 -16.38
CA PRO A 2 24.45 -2.88 -16.22
C PRO A 2 24.54 -3.43 -14.79
N GLY A 3 25.55 -3.00 -14.02
CA GLY A 3 25.73 -3.42 -12.63
C GLY A 3 24.65 -2.90 -11.67
N LEU A 4 23.96 -1.81 -11.99
CA LEU A 4 22.90 -1.23 -11.16
C LEU A 4 21.66 -2.11 -11.18
N TRP A 5 21.19 -2.48 -12.37
CA TRP A 5 20.00 -3.33 -12.51
C TRP A 5 20.22 -4.72 -11.91
N LYS A 6 21.40 -5.31 -12.12
CA LYS A 6 21.79 -6.55 -11.42
C LYS A 6 21.72 -6.37 -9.91
N ALA A 7 22.28 -5.28 -9.38
CA ALA A 7 22.29 -5.04 -7.95
C ALA A 7 20.86 -4.87 -7.37
N ILE A 8 20.01 -4.08 -8.02
CA ILE A 8 18.63 -3.90 -7.59
C ILE A 8 17.87 -5.22 -7.65
N ALA A 9 18.01 -6.00 -8.74
CA ALA A 9 17.33 -7.29 -8.88
C ALA A 9 17.70 -8.28 -7.77
N LEU A 10 18.99 -8.36 -7.39
CA LEU A 10 19.44 -9.21 -6.29
C LEU A 10 18.88 -8.74 -4.94
N GLU A 11 18.87 -7.43 -4.67
CA GLU A 11 18.26 -6.90 -3.44
C GLU A 11 16.73 -7.09 -3.41
N THR A 12 16.07 -6.99 -4.56
CA THR A 12 14.63 -7.28 -4.71
C THR A 12 14.33 -8.73 -4.36
N LEU A 13 15.15 -9.67 -4.83
CA LEU A 13 15.01 -11.09 -4.48
C LEU A 13 15.18 -11.33 -2.96
N LEU A 14 16.21 -10.73 -2.35
CA LEU A 14 16.43 -10.84 -0.89
C LEU A 14 15.31 -10.16 -0.08
N GLY A 15 14.77 -9.05 -0.58
CA GLY A 15 13.59 -8.38 -0.05
C GLY A 15 12.36 -9.27 -0.11
N TYR A 16 12.11 -9.91 -1.25
CA TYR A 16 11.02 -10.86 -1.45
C TYR A 16 11.10 -12.05 -0.48
N VAL A 17 12.30 -12.62 -0.27
CA VAL A 17 12.52 -13.67 0.75
C VAL A 17 12.19 -13.15 2.15
N SER A 18 12.66 -11.96 2.50
CA SER A 18 12.41 -11.35 3.81
C SER A 18 10.90 -11.20 4.08
N TRP A 19 10.17 -10.63 3.13
CA TRP A 19 8.71 -10.48 3.23
C TRP A 19 7.98 -11.81 3.29
N SER A 20 8.41 -12.79 2.50
CA SER A 20 7.85 -14.14 2.53
C SER A 20 8.01 -14.82 3.88
N LEU A 21 9.14 -14.62 4.57
CA LEU A 21 9.34 -15.11 5.94
C LEU A 21 8.41 -14.40 6.93
N TYR A 22 8.25 -13.08 6.83
CA TYR A 22 7.35 -12.32 7.70
C TYR A 22 5.90 -12.81 7.58
N HIS A 23 5.44 -13.06 6.36
CA HIS A 23 4.12 -13.64 6.11
C HIS A 23 4.02 -15.14 6.42
N GLY A 24 5.14 -15.86 6.55
CA GLY A 24 5.16 -17.28 6.91
C GLY A 24 5.01 -17.54 8.41
N LEU A 25 5.59 -16.68 9.25
CA LEU A 25 5.70 -16.94 10.69
C LEU A 25 4.34 -16.87 11.41
N GLY A 26 3.51 -15.86 11.11
CA GLY A 26 2.20 -15.69 11.75
C GLY A 26 1.30 -16.92 11.61
N PRO A 27 1.01 -17.38 10.38
CA PRO A 27 0.22 -18.61 10.17
C PRO A 27 0.82 -19.85 10.85
N MET A 28 2.15 -19.95 10.91
CA MET A 28 2.83 -21.08 11.55
C MET A 28 2.68 -21.07 13.08
N ILE A 29 2.71 -19.89 13.71
CA ILE A 29 2.45 -19.75 15.15
C ILE A 29 1.02 -20.19 15.46
N TYR A 30 0.04 -19.72 14.67
CA TYR A 30 -1.38 -20.00 14.89
C TYR A 30 -1.84 -21.37 14.39
N TYR A 31 -0.99 -22.13 13.71
CA TYR A 31 -1.27 -23.51 13.29
C TYR A 31 -1.59 -24.44 14.48
N PHE A 32 -0.87 -24.31 15.59
CA PHE A 32 -1.07 -25.16 16.78
C PHE A 32 -2.28 -24.73 17.64
N PRO A 33 -2.43 -23.45 18.00
CA PRO A 33 -3.56 -22.99 18.80
C PRO A 33 -4.92 -23.18 18.12
N MET A 34 -4.99 -23.17 16.78
CA MET A 34 -6.25 -23.46 16.08
C MET A 34 -6.71 -24.92 16.24
N GLN A 35 -5.81 -25.85 16.58
CA GLN A 35 -6.17 -27.25 16.83
C GLN A 35 -6.69 -27.47 18.25
N THR A 36 -6.21 -26.70 19.22
CA THR A 36 -6.50 -26.89 20.65
C THR A 36 -7.36 -25.78 21.27
N LEU A 37 -7.58 -24.67 20.57
CA LEU A 37 -8.28 -23.46 21.04
C LEU A 37 -7.75 -22.93 22.39
N GLU A 38 -6.47 -23.17 22.67
CA GLU A 38 -5.78 -22.82 23.91
C GLU A 38 -4.45 -22.12 23.62
N LEU A 39 -3.96 -21.34 24.58
CA LEU A 39 -2.62 -20.77 24.53
C LEU A 39 -1.59 -21.88 24.76
N THR A 40 -0.85 -22.22 23.71
CA THR A 40 0.08 -23.35 23.71
C THR A 40 1.47 -23.00 24.23
N GLY A 41 1.74 -21.70 24.44
CA GLY A 41 3.05 -21.15 24.77
C GLY A 41 3.96 -20.91 23.55
N LEU A 42 3.59 -21.44 22.38
CA LEU A 42 4.32 -21.23 21.12
C LEU A 42 4.09 -19.83 20.54
N GLU A 43 3.11 -19.09 21.04
CA GLU A 43 2.85 -17.69 20.70
C GLU A 43 4.03 -16.78 21.07
N LEU A 44 4.87 -17.21 22.02
CA LEU A 44 6.11 -16.52 22.39
C LEU A 44 7.08 -16.38 21.21
N PHE A 45 7.01 -17.25 20.20
CA PHE A 45 7.80 -17.11 18.98
C PHE A 45 7.46 -15.82 18.19
N GLY A 46 6.33 -15.16 18.47
CA GLY A 46 6.03 -13.82 17.95
C GLY A 46 7.04 -12.75 18.38
N VAL A 47 7.79 -12.95 19.48
CA VAL A 47 8.89 -12.09 19.91
C VAL A 47 10.01 -12.02 18.86
N ALA A 48 10.08 -12.98 17.93
CA ALA A 48 11.01 -12.93 16.79
C ALA A 48 10.91 -11.63 15.97
N PHE A 49 9.72 -11.01 15.89
CA PHE A 49 9.54 -9.71 15.22
C PHE A 49 10.19 -8.54 15.96
N LEU A 50 10.46 -8.69 17.25
CA LEU A 50 11.10 -7.70 18.10
C LEU A 50 12.63 -7.88 18.18
N SER A 51 13.20 -8.78 17.37
CA SER A 51 14.65 -9.05 17.35
C SER A 51 15.54 -7.81 17.14
N PRO A 52 15.13 -6.74 16.41
CA PRO A 52 15.95 -5.53 16.29
C PRO A 52 16.21 -4.81 17.63
N ILE A 53 15.40 -5.01 18.67
CA ILE A 53 15.63 -4.44 20.01
C ILE A 53 16.99 -4.87 20.57
N LEU A 54 17.46 -6.07 20.23
CA LEU A 54 18.78 -6.57 20.64
C LEU A 54 19.93 -5.69 20.14
N LEU A 55 19.75 -4.96 19.04
CA LEU A 55 20.76 -4.05 18.48
C LEU A 55 21.02 -2.82 19.35
N ILE A 56 20.15 -2.53 20.33
CA ILE A 56 20.37 -1.47 21.32
C ILE A 56 21.54 -1.83 22.24
N ILE A 57 21.78 -3.13 22.46
CA ILE A 57 22.84 -3.65 23.32
C ILE A 57 24.19 -3.46 22.62
N PRO A 58 25.11 -2.59 23.11
CA PRO A 58 26.35 -2.26 22.42
C PRO A 58 27.27 -3.45 22.05
N PRO A 59 27.47 -4.49 22.90
CA PRO A 59 28.27 -5.65 22.49
C PRO A 59 27.59 -6.45 21.38
N PHE A 60 26.26 -6.54 21.36
CA PHE A 60 25.51 -7.22 20.31
C PHE A 60 25.60 -6.47 18.98
N TRP A 61 25.45 -5.14 19.01
CA TRP A 61 25.68 -4.29 17.84
C TRP A 61 27.06 -4.52 17.22
N LYS A 62 28.12 -4.50 18.05
CA LYS A 62 29.50 -4.73 17.58
C LYS A 62 29.70 -6.13 17.00
N LEU A 63 29.03 -7.14 17.57
CA LEU A 63 29.10 -8.51 17.08
C LEU A 63 28.45 -8.63 15.69
N VAL A 64 27.21 -8.13 15.54
CA VAL A 64 26.45 -8.25 14.29
C VAL A 64 27.07 -7.44 13.14
N ASN A 65 27.71 -6.30 13.43
CA ASN A 65 28.41 -5.51 12.42
C ASN A 65 29.69 -6.17 11.89
N LYS A 66 30.16 -7.29 12.48
CA LYS A 66 31.26 -8.07 11.88
C LYS A 66 30.78 -8.72 10.59
N LYS A 67 31.59 -8.61 9.52
CA LYS A 67 31.28 -9.18 8.20
C LYS A 67 30.88 -10.66 8.27
N TRP A 68 31.62 -11.48 9.02
CA TRP A 68 31.29 -12.91 9.17
C TRP A 68 29.92 -13.14 9.82
N THR A 69 29.58 -12.38 10.87
CA THR A 69 28.29 -12.51 11.56
C THR A 69 27.13 -12.07 10.66
N LEU A 70 27.27 -10.97 9.93
CA LEU A 70 26.24 -10.53 8.99
C LEU A 70 26.05 -11.52 7.83
N SER A 71 27.15 -12.08 7.30
CA SER A 71 27.10 -13.14 6.29
C SER A 71 26.39 -14.39 6.82
N LEU A 72 26.70 -14.81 8.04
CA LEU A 72 26.04 -15.95 8.68
C LEU A 72 24.53 -15.71 8.82
N LEU A 73 24.12 -14.52 9.28
CA LEU A 73 22.70 -14.18 9.42
C LEU A 73 21.98 -14.15 8.07
N LYS A 74 22.61 -13.66 6.99
CA LYS A 74 22.05 -13.73 5.62
C LYS A 74 21.85 -15.17 5.16
N ILE A 75 22.81 -16.05 5.44
CA ILE A 75 22.70 -17.48 5.13
C ILE A 75 21.58 -18.14 5.94
N ILE A 76 21.44 -17.82 7.24
CA ILE A 76 20.35 -18.33 8.08
C ILE A 76 18.99 -17.88 7.53
N THR A 77 18.85 -16.61 7.13
CA THR A 77 17.63 -16.07 6.52
C THR A 77 17.24 -16.88 5.28
N VAL A 78 18.15 -17.06 4.32
CA VAL A 78 17.86 -17.83 3.10
C VAL A 78 17.65 -19.32 3.39
N GLY A 79 18.47 -19.91 4.25
CA GLY A 79 18.36 -21.32 4.65
C GLY A 79 17.04 -21.65 5.33
N SER A 80 16.41 -20.67 6.00
CA SER A 80 15.08 -20.86 6.60
C SER A 80 13.97 -21.13 5.58
N ILE A 81 14.18 -20.86 4.28
CA ILE A 81 13.26 -21.25 3.20
C ILE A 81 13.11 -22.77 3.13
N ALA A 82 14.16 -23.52 3.45
CA ALA A 82 14.16 -25.00 3.49
C ALA A 82 13.34 -25.56 4.67
N SER A 83 12.80 -24.71 5.56
CA SER A 83 11.84 -25.13 6.60
C SER A 83 10.58 -25.81 6.03
N PHE A 84 10.33 -25.65 4.73
CA PHE A 84 9.28 -26.37 4.01
C PHE A 84 9.39 -27.89 4.14
N GLU A 85 10.61 -28.41 4.12
CA GLU A 85 10.93 -29.84 4.17
C GLU A 85 11.08 -30.37 5.60
N ALA A 86 10.78 -29.56 6.62
CA ALA A 86 10.95 -29.97 8.00
C ALA A 86 10.03 -31.15 8.36
N PRO A 87 10.55 -32.21 9.03
CA PRO A 87 9.77 -33.39 9.38
C PRO A 87 8.63 -33.12 10.35
N ASN A 88 8.73 -32.05 11.16
CA ASN A 88 7.77 -31.71 12.19
C ASN A 88 7.43 -30.21 12.15
N ALA A 89 6.15 -29.89 12.38
CA ALA A 89 5.68 -28.51 12.47
C ALA A 89 6.44 -27.68 13.52
N LYS A 90 6.78 -28.26 14.68
CA LYS A 90 7.52 -27.53 15.73
C LYS A 90 8.91 -27.11 15.25
N LEU A 91 9.59 -27.98 14.51
CA LEU A 91 10.90 -27.67 13.94
C LEU A 91 10.79 -26.57 12.87
N ARG A 92 9.76 -26.66 12.01
CA ARG A 92 9.45 -25.61 11.02
C ARG A 92 9.26 -24.25 11.68
N LEU A 93 8.50 -24.19 12.77
CA LEU A 93 8.26 -22.95 13.52
C LEU A 93 9.58 -22.36 14.05
N VAL A 94 10.43 -23.17 14.68
CA VAL A 94 11.73 -22.71 15.20
C VAL A 94 12.61 -22.17 14.08
N VAL A 95 12.72 -22.90 12.96
CA VAL A 95 13.53 -22.48 11.81
C VAL A 95 13.00 -21.19 11.19
N LEU A 96 11.67 -21.04 11.05
CA LEU A 96 11.06 -19.81 10.55
C LEU A 96 11.27 -18.63 11.51
N ALA A 97 11.12 -18.83 12.82
CA ALA A 97 11.36 -17.78 13.80
C ALA A 97 12.82 -17.30 13.80
N LEU A 98 13.78 -18.24 13.68
CA LEU A 98 15.20 -17.91 13.51
C LEU A 98 15.45 -17.12 12.22
N GLY A 99 14.83 -17.54 11.11
CA GLY A 99 14.93 -16.84 9.82
C GLY A 99 14.35 -15.43 9.84
N VAL A 100 13.20 -15.23 10.49
CA VAL A 100 12.58 -13.90 10.67
C VAL A 100 13.47 -13.02 11.54
N SER A 101 13.93 -13.55 12.69
CA SER A 101 14.82 -12.81 13.58
C SER A 101 16.12 -12.40 12.90
N SER A 102 16.75 -13.31 12.14
CA SER A 102 17.98 -13.01 11.40
C SER A 102 17.74 -12.00 10.29
N SER A 103 16.63 -12.11 9.56
CA SER A 103 16.26 -11.18 8.49
C SER A 103 16.09 -9.75 9.01
N LEU A 104 15.31 -9.57 10.08
CA LEU A 104 15.06 -8.26 10.68
C LEU A 104 16.34 -7.60 11.19
N ILE A 105 17.24 -8.38 11.80
CA ILE A 105 18.55 -7.90 12.23
C ILE A 105 19.42 -7.49 11.03
N VAL A 106 19.45 -8.31 9.97
CA VAL A 106 20.21 -8.01 8.74
C VAL A 106 19.70 -6.74 8.08
N GLN A 107 18.39 -6.55 7.97
CA GLN A 107 17.79 -5.35 7.39
C GLN A 107 18.10 -4.11 8.24
N ALA A 108 17.89 -4.18 9.56
CA ALA A 108 18.17 -3.07 10.47
C ALA A 108 19.63 -2.62 10.43
N VAL A 109 20.59 -3.55 10.47
CA VAL A 109 22.01 -3.22 10.36
C VAL A 109 22.34 -2.71 8.95
N SER A 110 21.75 -3.29 7.91
CA SER A 110 22.02 -2.91 6.53
C SER A 110 21.48 -1.54 6.12
N TRP A 111 20.39 -1.08 6.73
CA TRP A 111 19.84 0.26 6.49
C TRP A 111 20.57 1.33 7.28
N TRP A 112 21.14 0.98 8.43
CA TRP A 112 21.86 1.92 9.28
C TRP A 112 23.36 2.00 8.94
N SER A 113 23.98 0.87 8.62
CA SER A 113 25.39 0.72 8.29
C SER A 113 25.61 0.59 6.77
N GLY A 114 26.62 1.27 6.23
CA GLY A 114 27.01 1.22 4.81
C GLY A 114 26.99 2.59 4.14
N SER A 115 27.44 2.64 2.88
CA SER A 115 27.45 3.89 2.10
C SER A 115 26.02 4.34 1.77
N GLY A 116 25.82 5.63 1.51
CA GLY A 116 24.51 6.17 1.09
C GLY A 116 23.90 5.40 -0.09
N TRP A 117 24.75 5.01 -1.04
CA TRP A 117 24.36 4.23 -2.21
C TRP A 117 23.92 2.79 -1.87
N GLN A 118 24.66 2.09 -1.01
CA GLN A 118 24.28 0.74 -0.57
C GLN A 118 22.94 0.75 0.17
N ARG A 119 22.72 1.75 1.03
CA ARG A 119 21.44 1.91 1.75
C ARG A 119 20.28 2.12 0.78
N TYR A 120 20.46 2.99 -0.21
CA TYR A 120 19.46 3.24 -1.25
C TYR A 120 19.05 1.94 -1.96
N LEU A 121 20.02 1.15 -2.43
CA LEU A 121 19.74 -0.10 -3.14
C LEU A 121 18.97 -1.11 -2.28
N LYS A 122 19.33 -1.25 -1.00
CA LYS A 122 18.70 -2.20 -0.09
C LYS A 122 17.28 -1.80 0.31
N ILE A 123 17.04 -0.50 0.54
CA ILE A 123 15.70 0.00 0.84
C ILE A 123 14.78 -0.21 -0.38
N TRP A 124 15.24 0.15 -1.58
CA TRP A 124 14.45 -0.09 -2.80
C TRP A 124 14.26 -1.56 -3.09
N GLY A 125 15.27 -2.41 -2.91
CA GLY A 125 15.11 -3.86 -3.03
C GLY A 125 14.09 -4.41 -2.03
N PHE A 126 14.06 -3.90 -0.81
CA PHE A 126 13.05 -4.30 0.18
C PHE A 126 11.62 -3.89 -0.22
N ILE A 127 11.44 -2.67 -0.75
CA ILE A 127 10.13 -2.18 -1.23
C ILE A 127 9.67 -2.97 -2.47
N LEU A 128 10.55 -3.11 -3.47
CA LEU A 128 10.26 -3.86 -4.68
C LEU A 128 10.02 -5.35 -4.38
N GLY A 129 10.68 -5.90 -3.37
CA GLY A 129 10.46 -7.27 -2.89
C GLY A 129 9.05 -7.47 -2.33
N HIS A 130 8.49 -6.47 -1.64
CA HIS A 130 7.09 -6.50 -1.19
C HIS A 130 6.13 -6.49 -2.38
N MET A 131 6.36 -5.59 -3.35
CA MET A 131 5.55 -5.51 -4.56
C MET A 131 5.60 -6.84 -5.34
N LEU A 132 6.78 -7.43 -5.47
CA LEU A 132 6.96 -8.74 -6.10
C LEU A 132 6.20 -9.83 -5.35
N LEU A 133 6.21 -9.84 -4.01
CA LEU A 133 5.41 -10.77 -3.21
C LEU A 133 3.93 -10.67 -3.54
N VAL A 134 3.36 -9.47 -3.52
CA VAL A 134 1.94 -9.22 -3.80
C VAL A 134 1.57 -9.67 -5.21
N VAL A 135 2.37 -9.32 -6.22
CA VAL A 135 2.16 -9.75 -7.62
C VAL A 135 2.18 -11.27 -7.75
N LEU A 136 3.17 -11.93 -7.13
CA LEU A 136 3.27 -13.39 -7.18
C LEU A 136 2.14 -14.09 -6.43
N ARG A 137 1.60 -13.50 -5.35
CA ARG A 137 0.42 -14.03 -4.66
C ARG A 137 -0.81 -14.09 -5.56
N ILE A 138 -1.00 -13.06 -6.41
CA ILE A 138 -2.07 -13.03 -7.42
C ILE A 138 -1.83 -14.12 -8.45
N TRP A 139 -0.63 -14.16 -9.03
CA TRP A 139 -0.31 -15.07 -10.12
C TRP A 139 -0.39 -16.55 -9.71
N TYR A 140 0.13 -16.90 -8.54
CA TYR A 140 0.14 -18.27 -8.02
C TYR A 140 -1.07 -18.61 -7.17
N THR A 141 -2.02 -17.68 -6.99
CA THR A 141 -3.20 -17.85 -6.13
C THR A 141 -2.83 -18.46 -4.77
N SER A 142 -1.76 -17.95 -4.16
CA SER A 142 -1.16 -18.52 -2.95
C SER A 142 -0.84 -17.43 -1.94
N LEU A 143 -1.05 -17.72 -0.66
CA LEU A 143 -0.64 -16.84 0.43
C LEU A 143 0.88 -16.73 0.53
N ASN A 144 1.65 -17.70 0.05
CA ASN A 144 3.10 -17.60 0.07
C ASN A 144 3.73 -18.37 -1.10
N PRO A 145 4.04 -17.69 -2.22
CA PRO A 145 4.46 -18.34 -3.45
C PRO A 145 5.76 -19.17 -3.32
N ILE A 146 6.64 -18.85 -2.35
CA ILE A 146 7.86 -19.62 -2.07
C ILE A 146 7.53 -21.07 -1.67
N TRP A 147 6.42 -21.29 -0.97
CA TRP A 147 6.03 -22.59 -0.42
C TRP A 147 4.79 -23.19 -1.09
N SER A 148 4.42 -22.70 -2.28
CA SER A 148 3.31 -23.29 -3.04
C SER A 148 3.64 -24.68 -3.59
N TYR A 149 4.87 -24.87 -4.07
CA TYR A 149 5.35 -26.12 -4.69
C TYR A 149 6.83 -26.34 -4.35
N GLU A 150 7.25 -27.61 -4.31
CA GLU A 150 8.64 -27.99 -4.03
C GLU A 150 9.64 -27.34 -5.01
N MET A 151 9.30 -27.32 -6.31
CA MET A 151 10.10 -26.65 -7.34
C MET A 151 10.25 -25.14 -7.09
N SER A 152 9.18 -24.46 -6.63
CA SER A 152 9.24 -23.02 -6.29
C SER A 152 10.23 -22.79 -5.14
N ASN A 153 10.17 -23.65 -4.12
CA ASN A 153 11.07 -23.58 -2.98
C ASN A 153 12.52 -23.75 -3.39
N GLN A 154 12.83 -24.78 -4.18
CA GLN A 154 14.18 -25.07 -4.67
C GLN A 154 14.73 -23.96 -5.57
N VAL A 155 13.91 -23.41 -6.48
CA VAL A 155 14.30 -22.31 -7.36
C VAL A 155 14.62 -21.06 -6.55
N ILE A 156 13.72 -20.64 -5.66
CA ILE A 156 13.93 -19.44 -4.85
C ILE A 156 15.11 -19.62 -3.89
N LEU A 157 15.27 -20.79 -3.28
CA LEU A 157 16.42 -21.10 -2.42
C LEU A 157 17.73 -21.00 -3.20
N THR A 158 17.81 -21.57 -4.40
CA THR A 158 19.00 -21.53 -5.25
C THR A 158 19.35 -20.12 -5.69
N LEU A 159 18.36 -19.37 -6.22
CA LEU A 159 18.56 -17.99 -6.64
C LEU A 159 18.97 -17.09 -5.47
N SER A 160 18.36 -17.29 -4.30
CA SER A 160 18.66 -16.51 -3.11
C SER A 160 20.03 -16.85 -2.53
N ALA A 161 20.46 -18.11 -2.61
CA ALA A 161 21.81 -18.51 -2.23
C ALA A 161 22.85 -17.82 -3.12
N ILE A 162 22.65 -17.82 -4.44
CA ILE A 162 23.50 -17.09 -5.40
C ILE A 162 23.54 -15.61 -5.04
N ALA A 163 22.38 -14.99 -4.77
CA ALA A 163 22.30 -13.58 -4.38
C ALA A 163 23.07 -13.29 -3.08
N VAL A 164 22.96 -14.15 -2.06
CA VAL A 164 23.71 -14.00 -0.81
C VAL A 164 25.21 -14.13 -1.05
N PHE A 165 25.67 -15.13 -1.82
CA PHE A 165 27.10 -15.30 -2.09
C PHE A 165 27.69 -14.14 -2.90
N ASP A 166 26.98 -13.64 -3.91
CA ASP A 166 27.37 -12.44 -4.67
C ASP A 166 27.49 -11.22 -3.73
N ARG A 167 26.55 -11.06 -2.79
CA ARG A 167 26.59 -9.98 -1.79
C ARG A 167 27.66 -10.13 -0.73
N ILE A 168 27.97 -11.34 -0.28
CA ILE A 168 29.08 -11.57 0.65
C ILE A 168 30.42 -11.21 -0.01
N GLY A 169 30.55 -11.49 -1.32
CA GLY A 169 31.73 -11.14 -2.10
C GLY A 169 31.85 -9.64 -2.42
N THR A 170 30.73 -8.97 -2.70
CA THR A 170 30.70 -7.56 -3.16
C THR A 170 30.52 -6.54 -2.03
N ASP A 171 29.91 -6.91 -0.91
CA ASP A 171 29.85 -6.04 0.27
C ASP A 171 31.25 -5.92 0.90
N GLY A 172 31.87 -4.77 0.71
CA GLY A 172 33.06 -4.35 1.47
C GLY A 172 32.76 -4.26 2.98
N ASP A 173 33.80 -4.21 3.80
CA ASP A 173 33.65 -4.19 5.25
C ASP A 173 32.78 -3.01 5.72
N TYR A 174 31.68 -3.34 6.40
CA TYR A 174 30.75 -2.40 7.03
C TYR A 174 31.40 -1.55 8.15
N SER A 175 32.66 -1.81 8.49
CA SER A 175 33.43 -1.07 9.49
C SER A 175 33.96 0.28 9.00
N ASN A 176 33.98 0.53 7.69
CA ASN A 176 34.38 1.83 7.16
C ASN A 176 33.17 2.75 7.06
N SER A 177 32.75 3.32 8.18
CA SER A 177 31.88 4.50 8.16
C SER A 177 32.60 5.59 7.35
N GLU A 178 31.95 6.13 6.32
CA GLU A 178 32.43 7.33 5.63
C GLU A 178 32.86 8.39 6.67
N GLY A 179 34.04 8.98 6.42
CA GLY A 179 34.88 9.59 7.43
C GLY A 179 34.20 10.56 8.39
N LYS A 180 34.61 10.49 9.66
CA LYS A 180 34.49 11.59 10.62
C LYS A 180 35.09 12.86 10.00
N LYS A 181 34.26 13.76 9.49
CA LYS A 181 34.60 15.19 9.47
C LYS A 181 34.23 15.75 10.84
N PRO A 182 35.17 16.34 11.60
CA PRO A 182 34.83 17.06 12.81
C PRO A 182 34.30 18.44 12.40
N SER A 183 32.99 18.58 12.27
CA SER A 183 32.36 19.91 12.19
C SER A 183 31.79 20.27 13.56
N GLU A 184 32.48 21.22 14.17
CA GLU A 184 32.14 22.12 15.27
C GLU A 184 30.77 21.94 15.96
N VAL A 185 30.87 21.61 17.25
CA VAL A 185 30.19 22.28 18.37
C VAL A 185 28.92 23.06 18.00
N THR A 186 27.79 22.38 18.05
CA THR A 186 26.62 22.93 18.75
C THR A 186 26.35 22.02 19.94
N LYS A 187 26.91 22.40 21.10
CA LYS A 187 26.44 21.93 22.42
C LYS A 187 25.01 22.46 22.63
N GLY A 188 24.06 21.89 21.90
CA GLY A 188 22.64 21.96 22.25
C GLY A 188 22.36 20.76 23.13
N MET A 189 21.93 21.01 24.36
CA MET A 189 21.47 20.04 25.35
C MET A 189 20.81 18.84 24.65
N ALA A 190 21.48 17.68 24.62
CA ALA A 190 20.95 16.48 24.00
C ALA A 190 19.77 16.01 24.86
N SER A 191 18.59 16.54 24.54
CA SER A 191 17.29 15.97 24.90
C SER A 191 17.40 14.46 24.77
N ARG A 192 17.04 13.72 25.83
CA ARG A 192 17.02 12.25 25.82
C ARG A 192 16.23 11.83 24.59
N SER A 193 16.95 11.45 23.53
CA SER A 193 16.35 11.07 22.25
C SER A 193 15.46 9.88 22.52
N SER A 194 14.15 10.10 22.50
CA SER A 194 13.14 9.09 22.80
C SER A 194 13.02 8.17 21.59
N TRP A 195 14.05 7.33 21.35
CA TRP A 195 14.12 6.34 20.27
C TRP A 195 12.89 5.43 20.22
N LEU A 196 12.24 5.25 21.37
CA LEU A 196 10.99 4.51 21.53
C LEU A 196 9.89 5.03 20.60
N LEU A 197 9.72 6.36 20.49
CA LEU A 197 8.61 6.92 19.72
C LEU A 197 8.81 6.77 18.20
N PRO A 198 9.96 7.12 17.60
CA PRO A 198 10.24 6.80 16.20
C PRO A 198 10.29 5.30 15.91
N GLY A 199 10.81 4.49 16.84
CA GLY A 199 10.83 3.04 16.71
C GLY A 199 9.43 2.43 16.69
N ALA A 200 8.54 2.89 17.58
CA ALA A 200 7.14 2.51 17.59
C ALA A 200 6.44 2.96 16.30
N ALA A 201 6.65 4.21 15.86
CA ALA A 201 6.06 4.72 14.62
C ALA A 201 6.48 3.89 13.39
N PHE A 202 7.78 3.57 13.27
CA PHE A 202 8.28 2.74 12.18
C PHE A 202 7.78 1.29 12.27
N GLY A 203 7.76 0.71 13.47
CA GLY A 203 7.19 -0.62 13.71
C GLY A 203 5.70 -0.70 13.35
N SER A 204 4.92 0.33 13.71
CA SER A 204 3.51 0.47 13.32
C SER A 204 3.37 0.58 11.80
N LEU A 205 4.21 1.36 11.11
CA LEU A 205 4.19 1.45 9.65
C LEU A 205 4.49 0.09 9.00
N MET A 206 5.49 -0.64 9.50
CA MET A 206 5.84 -1.98 9.00
C MET A 206 4.71 -2.97 9.24
N PHE A 207 4.09 -2.93 10.42
CA PHE A 207 2.95 -3.78 10.77
C PHE A 207 1.72 -3.48 9.90
N LEU A 208 1.37 -2.20 9.71
CA LEU A 208 0.25 -1.80 8.85
C LEU A 208 0.52 -2.17 7.39
N THR A 209 1.75 -1.99 6.90
CA THR A 209 2.16 -2.44 5.57
C THR A 209 1.96 -3.95 5.42
N HIS A 210 2.46 -4.72 6.37
CA HIS A 210 2.31 -6.17 6.38
C HIS A 210 0.85 -6.63 6.45
N TRP A 211 0.05 -5.99 7.31
CA TRP A 211 -1.33 -6.41 7.58
C TRP A 211 -2.30 -5.98 6.48
N ILE A 212 -2.28 -4.69 6.09
CA ILE A 212 -3.23 -4.11 5.14
C ILE A 212 -2.78 -4.34 3.71
N PHE A 213 -1.51 -4.04 3.41
CA PHE A 213 -1.00 -4.04 2.04
C PHE A 213 -0.29 -5.34 1.63
N GLY A 214 -0.09 -6.27 2.57
CA GLY A 214 0.48 -7.58 2.28
C GLY A 214 -0.54 -8.60 1.80
N GLU A 215 -1.84 -8.33 1.94
CA GLU A 215 -2.93 -9.20 1.49
C GLU A 215 -3.70 -8.52 0.35
N VAL A 216 -3.88 -9.22 -0.77
CA VAL A 216 -4.39 -8.64 -2.03
C VAL A 216 -5.90 -8.37 -1.96
N SER A 217 -6.62 -9.21 -1.23
CA SER A 217 -8.07 -9.16 -1.10
C SER A 217 -8.59 -8.32 0.06
N ILE A 218 -7.76 -7.96 1.06
CA ILE A 218 -8.21 -7.19 2.25
C ILE A 218 -8.83 -5.86 1.84
N ILE A 219 -8.16 -5.13 0.94
CA ILE A 219 -8.66 -3.84 0.46
C ILE A 219 -9.96 -4.05 -0.31
N SER A 220 -10.01 -5.03 -1.21
CA SER A 220 -11.21 -5.35 -1.98
C SER A 220 -12.39 -5.81 -1.11
N ARG A 221 -12.13 -6.55 -0.03
CA ARG A 221 -13.13 -7.05 0.93
C ARG A 221 -13.56 -6.02 1.96
N TRP A 222 -12.73 -5.02 2.27
CA TRP A 222 -13.12 -3.87 3.09
C TRP A 222 -13.95 -2.88 2.27
N ALA A 223 -13.66 -2.79 0.97
CA ALA A 223 -14.39 -1.93 0.06
C ALA A 223 -15.74 -2.52 -0.37
N VAL A 224 -15.95 -3.85 -0.28
CA VAL A 224 -17.16 -4.49 -0.83
C VAL A 224 -17.70 -5.64 0.04
N SER A 225 -19.04 -5.75 0.12
CA SER A 225 -19.76 -6.84 0.80
C SER A 225 -19.72 -8.15 -0.01
N GLY A 226 -19.52 -9.31 0.61
CA GLY A 226 -19.75 -10.61 -0.06
C GLY A 226 -21.21 -10.81 -0.49
N TYR A 227 -21.47 -11.84 -1.33
CA TYR A 227 -22.75 -12.22 -1.97
C TYR A 227 -24.04 -11.61 -1.38
N PRO A 228 -24.97 -11.06 -2.22
CA PRO A 228 -25.05 -11.23 -3.67
C PRO A 228 -24.12 -10.34 -4.51
N HIS A 229 -23.26 -9.52 -3.91
CA HIS A 229 -22.44 -8.52 -4.62
C HIS A 229 -20.93 -8.66 -4.37
N PRO A 230 -20.26 -9.73 -4.85
CA PRO A 230 -18.98 -10.27 -4.37
C PRO A 230 -17.72 -9.38 -4.38
N GLY A 231 -17.80 -8.09 -4.66
CA GLY A 231 -16.62 -7.29 -4.99
C GLY A 231 -16.63 -6.84 -6.44
N PRO A 232 -15.76 -5.89 -6.81
CA PRO A 232 -15.72 -5.38 -8.16
C PRO A 232 -15.07 -6.44 -9.06
N ASP A 233 -15.73 -6.77 -10.18
CA ASP A 233 -15.00 -7.22 -11.37
C ASP A 233 -13.94 -6.14 -11.73
N PRO A 234 -12.80 -6.50 -12.33
CA PRO A 234 -11.81 -5.52 -12.79
C PRO A 234 -12.54 -4.44 -13.59
N ILE A 235 -12.44 -3.20 -13.11
CA ILE A 235 -13.28 -2.07 -13.53
C ILE A 235 -13.19 -1.92 -15.05
N LEU A 236 -14.28 -2.24 -15.73
CA LEU A 236 -14.55 -1.86 -17.12
C LEU A 236 -15.45 -0.61 -17.21
N PHE A 237 -15.85 -0.02 -16.07
CA PHE A 237 -16.67 1.21 -16.02
C PHE A 237 -16.37 2.04 -14.75
N GLY A 238 -15.26 2.78 -14.74
CA GLY A 238 -14.95 3.73 -13.67
C GLY A 238 -15.37 5.16 -14.07
N PHE A 239 -15.89 5.95 -13.13
CA PHE A 239 -16.14 7.38 -13.37
C PHE A 239 -14.86 8.08 -13.82
N GLY A 240 -14.93 8.77 -14.97
CA GLY A 240 -13.76 9.43 -15.58
C GLY A 240 -12.90 8.53 -16.49
N TYR A 241 -13.32 7.29 -16.77
CA TYR A 241 -12.64 6.37 -17.69
C TYR A 241 -13.49 6.06 -18.93
N ASP A 242 -12.86 5.67 -20.05
CA ASP A 242 -13.56 5.18 -21.23
C ASP A 242 -13.82 3.66 -21.18
N ASN A 243 -14.51 3.13 -22.20
CA ASN A 243 -14.85 1.70 -22.30
C ASN A 243 -13.62 0.77 -22.42
N GLU A 244 -12.43 1.33 -22.60
CA GLU A 244 -11.15 0.60 -22.63
C GLU A 244 -10.38 0.75 -21.31
N GLY A 245 -10.93 1.47 -20.32
CA GLY A 245 -10.31 1.70 -19.02
C GLY A 245 -9.26 2.81 -19.01
N TRP A 246 -9.18 3.66 -20.06
CA TRP A 246 -8.27 4.80 -20.09
C TRP A 246 -8.91 6.05 -19.48
N PRO A 247 -8.14 6.89 -18.74
CA PRO A 247 -8.63 8.18 -18.27
C PRO A 247 -9.12 9.05 -19.43
N ASN A 248 -10.37 9.53 -19.36
CA ASN A 248 -11.05 10.17 -20.48
C ASN A 248 -11.45 11.65 -20.25
N LEU A 249 -10.92 12.27 -19.19
CA LEU A 249 -11.30 13.65 -18.80
C LEU A 249 -11.03 14.70 -19.88
N GLU A 250 -9.95 14.56 -20.64
CA GLU A 250 -9.62 15.50 -21.73
C GLU A 250 -10.64 15.46 -22.85
N ARG A 251 -11.12 14.26 -23.24
CA ARG A 251 -12.18 14.14 -24.26
C ARG A 251 -13.50 14.65 -23.71
N SER A 252 -13.81 14.38 -22.44
CA SER A 252 -15.00 14.93 -21.77
C SER A 252 -14.99 16.46 -21.77
N ALA A 253 -13.87 17.11 -21.41
CA ALA A 253 -13.75 18.57 -21.46
C ALA A 253 -13.93 19.13 -22.88
N GLN A 254 -13.38 18.47 -23.90
CA GLN A 254 -13.57 18.87 -25.29
C GLN A 254 -15.04 18.80 -25.70
N LEU A 255 -15.74 17.71 -25.34
CA LEU A 255 -17.17 17.55 -25.60
C LEU A 255 -17.99 18.62 -24.89
N LEU A 256 -17.76 18.84 -23.59
CA LEU A 256 -18.46 19.87 -22.80
C LEU A 256 -18.23 21.27 -23.35
N LYS A 257 -17.04 21.57 -23.86
CA LYS A 257 -16.75 22.86 -24.51
C LYS A 257 -17.50 23.01 -25.83
N GLN A 258 -17.67 21.93 -26.60
CA GLN A 258 -18.38 21.93 -27.89
C GLN A 258 -19.89 22.13 -27.73
N THR A 259 -20.50 21.72 -26.62
CA THR A 259 -21.93 21.96 -26.39
C THR A 259 -22.28 23.45 -26.28
N GLY A 260 -21.30 24.28 -25.89
CA GLY A 260 -21.50 25.72 -25.67
C GLY A 260 -22.33 26.04 -24.43
N ALA A 261 -22.66 25.06 -23.59
CA ALA A 261 -23.49 25.23 -22.40
C ALA A 261 -22.86 26.21 -21.39
N ASP A 262 -23.69 27.03 -20.75
CA ASP A 262 -23.30 27.99 -19.71
C ASP A 262 -23.41 27.41 -18.29
N PHE A 263 -24.23 26.37 -18.12
CA PHE A 263 -24.44 25.67 -16.87
C PHE A 263 -24.50 24.16 -17.18
N ILE A 264 -23.66 23.39 -16.50
CA ILE A 264 -23.47 21.96 -16.75
C ILE A 264 -23.53 21.24 -15.41
N THR A 265 -24.24 20.12 -15.38
CA THR A 265 -24.19 19.17 -14.27
C THR A 265 -23.67 17.82 -14.75
N ILE A 266 -22.88 17.15 -13.93
CA ILE A 266 -22.40 15.79 -14.17
C ILE A 266 -22.79 14.92 -12.98
N LEU A 267 -23.57 13.90 -13.26
CA LEU A 267 -24.02 12.89 -12.30
C LEU A 267 -22.95 11.80 -12.18
N GLU A 268 -22.96 11.09 -11.07
CA GLU A 268 -22.00 10.02 -10.78
C GLU A 268 -20.54 10.48 -10.97
N SER A 269 -20.22 11.59 -10.32
CA SER A 269 -18.97 12.33 -10.52
C SER A 269 -17.93 12.13 -9.43
N ASP A 270 -18.22 11.35 -8.39
CA ASP A 270 -17.28 11.10 -7.31
C ASP A 270 -16.22 10.05 -7.70
N ALA A 271 -15.08 10.55 -8.18
CA ALA A 271 -13.86 9.77 -8.36
C ALA A 271 -12.79 10.03 -7.28
N SER A 272 -13.14 10.76 -6.21
CA SER A 272 -12.22 11.12 -5.13
C SER A 272 -12.02 9.99 -4.11
N LYS A 273 -12.86 8.95 -4.16
CA LYS A 273 -12.68 7.74 -3.34
C LYS A 273 -11.38 7.01 -3.70
N PRO A 274 -10.58 6.54 -2.72
CA PRO A 274 -9.31 5.86 -2.98
C PRO A 274 -9.40 4.64 -3.92
N PHE A 275 -10.54 3.95 -3.94
CA PHE A 275 -10.77 2.79 -4.81
C PHE A 275 -11.26 3.13 -6.23
N ILE A 276 -11.58 4.40 -6.52
CA ILE A 276 -12.03 4.89 -7.84
C ILE A 276 -10.92 5.70 -8.55
N GLY A 277 -9.79 5.93 -7.88
CA GLY A 277 -8.61 6.57 -8.48
C GLY A 277 -8.12 7.82 -7.75
N ASN A 278 -8.80 8.26 -6.70
CA ASN A 278 -8.42 9.43 -5.89
C ASN A 278 -8.22 10.69 -6.75
N ASN A 279 -9.14 10.93 -7.69
CA ASN A 279 -9.11 12.02 -8.65
C ASN A 279 -10.15 13.09 -8.30
N ASP A 280 -9.75 14.37 -8.39
CA ASP A 280 -10.66 15.51 -8.29
C ASP A 280 -11.10 15.96 -9.68
N LEU A 281 -12.20 15.37 -10.15
CA LEU A 281 -12.75 15.66 -11.48
C LEU A 281 -13.32 17.08 -11.58
N THR A 282 -13.95 17.54 -10.50
CA THR A 282 -14.66 18.82 -10.45
C THR A 282 -13.69 19.98 -10.61
N THR A 283 -12.62 20.01 -9.80
CA THR A 283 -11.61 21.05 -9.88
C THR A 283 -10.93 21.03 -11.24
N TRP A 284 -10.56 19.85 -11.74
CA TRP A 284 -9.88 19.70 -13.03
C TRP A 284 -10.73 20.23 -14.20
N LEU A 285 -12.02 19.87 -14.26
CA LEU A 285 -12.96 20.34 -15.29
C LEU A 285 -13.24 21.84 -15.15
N GLY A 286 -13.39 22.33 -13.93
CA GLY A 286 -13.56 23.76 -13.64
C GLY A 286 -12.42 24.61 -14.17
N GLU A 287 -11.18 24.22 -13.88
CA GLU A 287 -9.98 24.90 -14.38
C GLU A 287 -9.88 24.81 -15.90
N LYS A 288 -10.13 23.64 -16.48
CA LYS A 288 -10.00 23.41 -17.92
C LYS A 288 -11.01 24.21 -18.74
N LEU A 289 -12.24 24.36 -18.23
CA LEU A 289 -13.32 25.09 -18.89
C LEU A 289 -13.37 26.57 -18.48
N GLY A 290 -12.74 26.95 -17.37
CA GLY A 290 -12.81 28.29 -16.79
C GLY A 290 -14.15 28.58 -16.11
N PHE A 291 -14.74 27.57 -15.47
CA PHE A 291 -16.08 27.64 -14.85
C PHE A 291 -15.97 27.66 -13.32
N TYR A 292 -16.93 28.29 -12.66
CA TYR A 292 -17.17 28.14 -11.23
C TYR A 292 -17.71 26.74 -10.95
N THR A 293 -17.29 26.14 -9.84
CA THR A 293 -17.58 24.75 -9.55
C THR A 293 -18.25 24.55 -8.21
N ASP A 294 -19.07 23.52 -8.14
CA ASP A 294 -19.55 22.91 -6.91
C ASP A 294 -19.40 21.38 -7.05
N PHE A 295 -18.74 20.75 -6.09
CA PHE A 295 -18.50 19.31 -6.11
C PHE A 295 -19.67 18.50 -5.54
N GLY A 296 -20.68 19.17 -4.97
CA GLY A 296 -21.85 18.55 -4.36
C GLY A 296 -21.64 18.06 -2.93
N PRO A 297 -22.48 17.13 -2.44
CA PRO A 297 -22.33 16.52 -1.13
C PRO A 297 -20.94 15.90 -0.94
N SER A 298 -20.48 15.79 0.31
CA SER A 298 -19.16 15.24 0.59
C SER A 298 -19.06 13.79 0.14
N THR A 299 -17.89 13.39 -0.37
CA THR A 299 -17.52 11.97 -0.56
C THR A 299 -17.73 11.13 0.70
N ARG A 300 -17.68 11.76 1.89
CA ARG A 300 -17.97 11.12 3.19
C ARG A 300 -19.43 10.70 3.37
N ASP A 301 -20.34 11.33 2.64
CA ASP A 301 -21.78 11.12 2.76
C ASP A 301 -22.28 9.95 1.90
N HIS A 302 -21.36 9.15 1.34
CA HIS A 302 -21.61 7.88 0.66
C HIS A 302 -22.55 7.94 -0.56
N THR A 303 -22.55 9.06 -1.31
CA THR A 303 -23.23 9.16 -2.61
C THR A 303 -22.27 8.85 -3.77
N TRP A 304 -22.75 8.68 -5.01
CA TRP A 304 -21.89 8.67 -6.21
C TRP A 304 -21.50 10.06 -6.73
N GLY A 305 -21.92 11.12 -6.03
CA GLY A 305 -21.54 12.49 -6.34
C GLY A 305 -22.35 13.11 -7.47
N ILE A 306 -22.48 14.43 -7.36
CA ILE A 306 -23.10 15.28 -8.36
C ILE A 306 -22.29 16.57 -8.38
N MET A 307 -21.78 16.95 -9.55
CA MET A 307 -21.01 18.19 -9.67
C MET A 307 -21.73 19.16 -10.59
N VAL A 308 -21.49 20.44 -10.32
CA VAL A 308 -22.00 21.54 -11.12
C VAL A 308 -20.84 22.40 -11.60
N LEU A 309 -20.89 22.78 -12.87
CA LEU A 309 -19.97 23.69 -13.53
C LEU A 309 -20.81 24.85 -14.09
N SER A 310 -20.55 26.07 -13.64
CA SER A 310 -21.24 27.27 -14.13
C SER A 310 -20.26 28.30 -14.68
N ARG A 311 -20.55 28.86 -15.85
CA ARG A 311 -19.82 30.02 -16.38
C ARG A 311 -20.01 31.27 -15.52
N TYR A 312 -21.10 31.32 -14.75
CA TYR A 312 -21.49 32.46 -13.93
C TYR A 312 -21.25 32.19 -12.43
N PRO A 313 -21.08 33.22 -11.59
CA PRO A 313 -20.82 33.04 -10.17
C PRO A 313 -21.97 32.34 -9.45
N ILE A 314 -21.64 31.27 -8.71
CA ILE A 314 -22.55 30.60 -7.78
C ILE A 314 -22.60 31.45 -6.49
N VAL A 315 -23.78 31.96 -6.15
CA VAL A 315 -24.00 32.88 -5.01
C VAL A 315 -24.40 32.13 -3.74
N ARG A 316 -25.17 31.04 -3.91
CA ARG A 316 -25.59 30.16 -2.82
C ARG A 316 -25.60 28.73 -3.33
N SER A 317 -25.20 27.79 -2.48
CA SER A 317 -25.37 26.36 -2.74
C SER A 317 -25.65 25.64 -1.43
N GLU A 318 -26.59 24.70 -1.48
CA GLU A 318 -26.97 23.82 -0.39
C GLU A 318 -27.10 22.39 -0.90
N HIS A 319 -26.59 21.46 -0.11
CA HIS A 319 -26.51 20.04 -0.46
C HIS A 319 -27.51 19.24 0.38
N HIS A 320 -28.24 18.35 -0.27
CA HIS A 320 -29.26 17.53 0.34
C HIS A 320 -28.98 16.05 0.05
N LEU A 321 -29.21 15.21 1.06
CA LEU A 321 -29.22 13.76 0.93
C LEU A 321 -30.67 13.31 0.96
N LEU A 322 -31.15 12.82 -0.18
CA LEU A 322 -32.53 12.35 -0.29
C LEU A 322 -32.62 10.92 0.29
N PRO A 323 -33.62 10.63 1.13
CA PRO A 323 -33.77 9.33 1.76
C PRO A 323 -34.09 8.26 0.70
N SER A 324 -33.41 7.12 0.81
CA SER A 324 -33.63 5.95 -0.03
C SER A 324 -33.69 4.71 0.86
N PRO A 325 -34.89 4.27 1.28
CA PRO A 325 -35.04 3.20 2.28
C PRO A 325 -34.45 1.85 1.85
N GLU A 326 -34.44 1.59 0.55
CA GLU A 326 -34.04 0.30 -0.04
C GLU A 326 -33.01 0.46 -1.18
N GLY A 327 -32.47 1.67 -1.39
CA GLY A 327 -31.59 1.97 -2.50
C GLY A 327 -30.43 2.89 -2.13
N GLU A 328 -29.73 3.38 -3.15
CA GLU A 328 -28.63 4.34 -2.96
C GLU A 328 -29.13 5.68 -2.45
N ILE A 329 -28.37 6.29 -1.53
CA ILE A 329 -28.61 7.66 -1.06
C ILE A 329 -28.43 8.62 -2.24
N ALA A 330 -29.53 9.28 -2.60
CA ALA A 330 -29.59 10.17 -3.74
C ALA A 330 -29.06 11.57 -3.37
N PRO A 331 -28.04 12.11 -4.06
CA PRO A 331 -27.58 13.47 -3.83
C PRO A 331 -28.46 14.48 -4.57
N ALA A 332 -28.68 15.63 -3.94
CA ALA A 332 -29.26 16.80 -4.57
C ALA A 332 -28.52 18.10 -4.18
N ILE A 333 -28.51 19.06 -5.10
CA ILE A 333 -27.97 20.40 -4.89
C ILE A 333 -29.06 21.42 -5.22
N THR A 334 -29.31 22.35 -4.32
CA THR A 334 -30.07 23.57 -4.57
C THR A 334 -29.12 24.75 -4.62
N LEU A 335 -29.09 25.49 -5.71
CA LEU A 335 -28.10 26.51 -5.94
C LEU A 335 -28.67 27.75 -6.63
N THR A 336 -28.14 28.92 -6.28
CA THR A 336 -28.52 30.21 -6.86
C THR A 336 -27.33 30.78 -7.63
N VAL A 337 -27.50 31.03 -8.92
CA VAL A 337 -26.46 31.55 -9.82
C VAL A 337 -26.81 32.96 -10.28
N ASN A 338 -25.82 33.86 -10.30
CA ASN A 338 -26.01 35.22 -10.81
C ASN A 338 -25.73 35.30 -12.32
N VAL A 339 -26.77 35.15 -13.12
CA VAL A 339 -26.72 35.24 -14.58
C VAL A 339 -27.04 36.67 -15.00
N SER A 340 -26.02 37.46 -15.35
CA SER A 340 -26.18 38.84 -15.83
C SER A 340 -27.03 39.74 -14.91
N ASN A 341 -26.72 39.77 -13.61
CA ASN A 341 -27.43 40.50 -12.56
C ASN A 341 -28.86 40.02 -12.28
N LYS A 342 -29.19 38.79 -12.69
CA LYS A 342 -30.41 38.09 -12.29
C LYS A 342 -30.05 36.83 -11.53
N LEU A 343 -30.66 36.66 -10.37
CA LEU A 343 -30.52 35.44 -9.59
C LEU A 343 -31.43 34.37 -10.19
N VAL A 344 -30.84 33.23 -10.54
CA VAL A 344 -31.54 32.06 -11.09
C VAL A 344 -31.28 30.89 -10.16
N ASP A 345 -32.35 30.26 -9.70
CA ASP A 345 -32.29 29.09 -8.84
C ASP A 345 -32.32 27.81 -9.68
N PHE A 346 -31.42 26.88 -9.38
CA PHE A 346 -31.35 25.55 -9.97
C PHE A 346 -31.50 24.51 -8.86
N VAL A 347 -32.17 23.41 -9.21
CA VAL A 347 -32.24 22.20 -8.39
C VAL A 347 -31.75 21.05 -9.25
N VAL A 348 -30.73 20.37 -8.77
CA VAL A 348 -30.11 19.24 -9.46
C VAL A 348 -30.15 18.03 -8.53
N THR A 349 -30.49 16.86 -9.06
CA THR A 349 -30.59 15.63 -8.26
C THR A 349 -30.26 14.41 -9.10
N HIS A 350 -29.72 13.39 -8.45
CA HIS A 350 -29.58 12.05 -9.00
C HIS A 350 -30.36 11.08 -8.13
N PHE A 351 -31.45 10.52 -8.64
CA PHE A 351 -32.25 9.56 -7.87
C PHE A 351 -31.60 8.18 -7.86
N GLY A 352 -31.64 7.49 -6.72
CA GLY A 352 -31.13 6.14 -6.61
C GLY A 352 -31.90 5.17 -7.51
N ASN A 353 -31.19 4.21 -8.08
CA ASN A 353 -31.80 3.18 -8.92
C ASN A 353 -32.67 2.25 -8.06
N HIS A 354 -33.99 2.33 -8.19
CA HIS A 354 -34.86 1.16 -8.00
C HIS A 354 -34.91 0.39 -9.32
N GLU A 355 -34.99 -0.94 -9.26
CA GLU A 355 -35.05 -1.80 -10.44
C GLU A 355 -36.00 -1.19 -11.51
N TRP A 356 -35.44 -0.91 -12.70
CA TRP A 356 -36.15 -0.56 -13.94
C TRP A 356 -36.71 0.87 -14.13
N VAL A 357 -35.96 1.95 -13.89
CA VAL A 357 -36.23 3.18 -14.67
C VAL A 357 -34.97 4.01 -14.93
N SER A 358 -34.49 4.03 -16.18
CA SER A 358 -33.58 5.09 -16.66
C SER A 358 -34.41 6.35 -16.94
N LEU A 359 -34.48 7.27 -15.97
CA LEU A 359 -35.14 8.57 -16.17
C LEU A 359 -34.08 9.64 -16.44
N LEU A 360 -33.99 10.01 -17.72
CA LEU A 360 -33.37 11.25 -18.18
C LEU A 360 -34.22 12.43 -17.66
N TYR A 361 -33.64 13.36 -16.91
CA TYR A 361 -34.29 14.65 -16.63
C TYR A 361 -33.50 15.82 -17.18
N LEU A 362 -34.17 16.49 -18.13
CA LEU A 362 -33.98 17.87 -18.54
C LEU A 362 -34.33 18.80 -17.35
N VAL A 363 -33.61 19.92 -17.21
CA VAL A 363 -34.16 21.11 -16.57
C VAL A 363 -34.04 22.26 -17.59
N LEU A 364 -35.15 23.00 -17.70
CA LEU A 364 -35.55 23.99 -18.73
C LEU A 364 -34.53 25.06 -19.08
#